data_AF-A0A812V4W5-F1
#
_entry.id   AF-A0A812V4W5-F1
#
_cell.length_a   1.000
_cell.length_b   1.000
_cell.length_c   1.000
_cell.angle_alpha   90.00
_cell.angle_beta   90.00
_cell.angle_gamma   90.00
#
_symmetry.space_group_name_H-M   'P 1'
#
loop_
_entity.id
_entity.type
_entity.pdbx_description
1 polymer ?
#
loop_
_entity_poly.entity_id
_entity_poly.type
_entity_poly.pdbx_seq_one_letter_code
_entity_poly.pdbx_strand_id
1 'polypeptide(L)'
;MARDVVLAAVSLITASARNVALAEQAYRYQRNDSRGKGPVLLEALGEFGHGLWPCFFEEEWLPSETPDGTEQGYGYRLCGLEILQRRPSCIVYSFGSNDEFDFEDAILARTKCTVRIFDPAPSKSSHPLAPAVLPVALGRTDGLEMLRWWAQSLPTPTPTRTLQSLMREFGDEQIDILKVDIEGGEHALVGQAWPRVGQLVMEVHLQPRFTFDIGDLRRLVHAAEAADLRLFHIDRPWKYCGCRTASGVW
;
A
#
# COMPACT_ATOMS: atom_id res chain seq x y z
N MET A 1 10.14 -15.45 42.15
CA MET A 1 10.17 -15.80 40.71
C MET A 1 9.71 -14.59 39.92
N ALA A 2 10.64 -13.69 39.59
CA ALA A 2 10.38 -12.57 38.69
C ALA A 2 10.55 -13.10 37.26
N ARG A 3 9.54 -12.88 36.40
CA ARG A 3 9.62 -13.21 34.98
C ARG A 3 10.31 -12.04 34.29
N ASP A 4 11.52 -12.29 33.80
CA ASP A 4 12.25 -11.39 32.92
C ASP A 4 11.44 -11.21 31.63
N VAL A 5 10.85 -10.02 31.45
CA VAL A 5 10.35 -9.57 30.16
C VAL A 5 11.57 -9.10 29.37
N VAL A 6 12.07 -9.95 28.49
CA VAL A 6 13.06 -9.55 27.49
C VAL A 6 12.38 -8.60 26.50
N LEU A 7 12.39 -7.30 26.79
CA LEU A 7 12.21 -6.28 25.77
C LEU A 7 13.41 -6.40 24.82
N ALA A 8 13.20 -7.04 23.67
CA ALA A 8 14.14 -6.93 22.57
C ALA A 8 14.19 -5.45 22.17
N ALA A 9 15.28 -4.77 22.51
CA ALA A 9 15.57 -3.44 22.03
C ALA A 9 15.74 -3.51 20.51
N VAL A 10 14.65 -3.26 19.78
CA VAL A 10 14.76 -2.86 18.37
C VAL A 10 15.49 -1.53 18.41
N SER A 11 16.76 -1.52 18.03
CA SER A 11 17.53 -0.28 17.89
C SER A 11 16.74 0.63 16.95
N LEU A 12 16.13 1.69 17.49
CA LEU A 12 15.41 2.68 16.71
C LEU A 12 16.42 3.35 15.79
N ILE A 13 16.38 3.01 14.50
CA ILE A 13 17.23 3.69 13.52
C ILE A 13 16.65 5.09 13.34
N THR A 14 17.29 6.09 13.95
CA THR A 14 16.81 7.47 13.94
C THR A 14 17.27 8.20 12.67
N ALA A 15 16.32 8.84 12.00
CA ALA A 15 16.52 9.77 10.90
C ALA A 15 17.45 10.95 11.28
N SER A 16 18.46 11.29 10.47
CA SER A 16 19.14 12.58 10.63
C SER A 16 18.35 13.72 9.99
N ALA A 17 18.47 14.95 10.49
CA ALA A 17 17.81 16.13 9.91
C ALA A 17 18.16 16.36 8.43
N ARG A 18 19.39 16.05 8.02
CA ARG A 18 19.82 16.10 6.62
C ARG A 18 19.05 15.11 5.76
N ASN A 19 18.83 13.91 6.27
CA ASN A 19 18.20 12.86 5.49
C ASN A 19 16.69 13.15 5.32
N VAL A 20 16.02 13.70 6.35
CA VAL A 20 14.65 14.21 6.24
C VAL A 20 14.55 15.29 5.16
N ALA A 21 15.49 16.22 5.12
CA ALA A 21 15.51 17.28 4.11
C ALA A 21 15.66 16.76 2.67
N LEU A 22 16.51 15.73 2.45
CA LEU A 22 16.70 15.13 1.13
C LEU A 22 15.45 14.41 0.61
N ALA A 23 14.75 13.69 1.48
CA ALA A 23 13.54 12.99 1.09
C ALA A 23 12.37 13.94 0.84
N GLU A 24 12.23 15.00 1.64
CA GLU A 24 11.29 16.09 1.35
C GLU A 24 11.59 16.74 -0.01
N GLN A 25 12.87 16.88 -0.38
CA GLN A 25 13.26 17.37 -1.69
C GLN A 25 12.88 16.40 -2.82
N ALA A 26 13.09 15.09 -2.64
CA ALA A 26 12.69 14.05 -3.60
C ALA A 26 11.16 14.04 -3.79
N TYR A 27 10.40 14.07 -2.70
CA TYR A 27 8.94 14.19 -2.71
C TYR A 27 8.47 15.43 -3.50
N ARG A 28 9.04 16.61 -3.23
CA ARG A 28 8.71 17.86 -3.95
C ARG A 28 9.01 17.77 -5.45
N TYR A 29 10.14 17.16 -5.80
CA TYR A 29 10.53 16.94 -7.20
C TYR A 29 9.51 16.05 -7.92
N GLN A 30 9.11 14.93 -7.30
CA GLN A 30 8.10 14.02 -7.87
C GLN A 30 6.72 14.69 -8.01
N ARG A 31 6.38 15.58 -7.08
CA ARG A 31 5.16 16.40 -7.09
C ARG A 31 5.18 17.55 -8.12
N ASN A 32 6.32 17.82 -8.75
CA ASN A 32 6.54 19.02 -9.57
C ASN A 32 6.15 20.32 -8.83
N ASP A 33 6.32 20.36 -7.50
CA ASP A 33 5.99 21.51 -6.67
C ASP A 33 7.23 22.39 -6.49
N SER A 34 7.21 23.57 -7.11
CA SER A 34 8.28 24.57 -7.05
C SER A 34 7.99 25.70 -6.05
N ARG A 35 6.85 25.70 -5.34
CA ARG A 35 6.42 26.82 -4.49
C ARG A 35 5.72 26.36 -3.22
N GLY A 36 6.49 26.09 -2.16
CA GLY A 36 5.95 25.86 -0.83
C GLY A 36 7.03 25.77 0.25
N LYS A 37 6.76 26.35 1.42
CA LYS A 37 7.69 26.55 2.55
C LYS A 37 8.52 25.28 2.88
N GLY A 38 9.76 25.49 3.32
CA GLY A 38 10.73 24.46 3.70
C GLY A 38 10.20 23.46 4.75
N PRO A 39 10.97 22.40 5.04
CA PRO A 39 10.51 21.22 5.76
C PRO A 39 9.87 21.57 7.11
N VAL A 40 8.68 21.04 7.37
CA VAL A 40 8.11 21.01 8.72
C VAL A 40 8.61 19.71 9.34
N LEU A 41 9.60 19.82 10.22
CA LEU A 41 10.01 18.72 11.09
C LEU A 41 8.83 18.45 12.04
N LEU A 42 8.03 17.43 11.78
CA LEU A 42 7.08 16.91 12.76
C LEU A 42 7.88 16.02 13.72
N GLU A 43 8.15 16.52 14.93
CA GLU A 43 8.75 15.73 16.03
C GLU A 43 8.01 14.41 16.29
N ALA A 44 6.74 14.30 15.87
CA ALA A 44 5.94 13.08 15.89
C ALA A 44 6.53 11.90 15.08
N LEU A 45 7.42 12.17 14.12
CA LEU A 45 8.12 11.13 13.35
C LEU A 45 9.22 10.42 14.17
N GLY A 46 9.66 11.02 15.29
CA GLY A 46 10.77 10.52 16.11
C GLY A 46 10.37 9.61 17.27
N GLU A 47 9.18 9.79 17.84
CA GLU A 47 8.71 9.00 19.00
C GLU A 47 7.85 7.79 18.63
N PHE A 48 7.34 7.77 17.40
CA PHE A 48 6.39 6.78 16.94
C PHE A 48 6.72 6.39 15.49
N GLY A 49 7.63 5.43 15.32
CA GLY A 49 8.06 4.87 14.03
C GLY A 49 6.95 4.13 13.27
N HIS A 50 5.90 4.86 12.88
CA HIS A 50 4.71 4.33 12.22
C HIS A 50 4.62 4.71 10.74
N GLY A 51 5.65 5.36 10.20
CA GLY A 51 5.88 5.49 8.77
C GLY A 51 7.36 5.21 8.47
N LEU A 52 7.64 4.50 7.38
CA LEU A 52 9.00 4.29 6.86
C LEU A 52 9.54 5.56 6.18
N TRP A 53 8.93 6.71 6.50
CA TRP A 53 9.30 8.00 5.97
C TRP A 53 10.33 8.68 6.89
N PRO A 54 11.36 9.28 6.28
CA PRO A 54 11.67 9.21 4.86
C PRO A 54 12.30 7.89 4.41
N CYS A 55 12.21 7.60 3.10
CA CYS A 55 12.70 6.34 2.57
C CYS A 55 14.23 6.27 2.58
N PHE A 56 14.79 5.83 3.70
CA PHE A 56 16.22 5.74 3.93
C PHE A 56 16.83 4.40 3.54
N PHE A 57 16.05 3.33 3.69
CA PHE A 57 16.52 1.95 3.70
C PHE A 57 16.50 1.34 2.30
N GLU A 58 16.73 2.19 1.30
CA GLU A 58 16.61 1.89 -0.11
C GLU A 58 15.19 1.46 -0.53
N GLU A 59 14.91 1.63 -1.81
CA GLU A 59 13.71 1.07 -2.42
C GLU A 59 14.01 -0.37 -2.78
N GLU A 60 13.26 -1.31 -2.21
CA GLU A 60 13.37 -2.71 -2.60
C GLU A 60 12.30 -3.00 -3.65
N TRP A 61 12.74 -3.42 -4.83
CA TRP A 61 11.86 -3.96 -5.85
C TRP A 61 11.47 -5.38 -5.44
N LEU A 62 10.17 -5.62 -5.34
CA LEU A 62 9.61 -6.96 -5.23
C LEU A 62 9.20 -7.41 -6.64
N PRO A 63 10.06 -8.14 -7.37
CA PRO A 63 9.72 -8.60 -8.70
C PRO A 63 8.62 -9.66 -8.64
N SER A 64 7.77 -9.64 -9.65
CA SER A 64 7.03 -10.82 -10.08
C SER A 64 8.00 -11.73 -10.86
N GLU A 65 8.35 -12.88 -10.29
CA GLU A 65 9.18 -13.89 -10.97
C GLU A 65 8.28 -14.85 -11.75
N THR A 66 8.46 -14.96 -13.07
CA THR A 66 7.81 -16.03 -13.81
C THR A 66 8.53 -17.37 -13.57
N PRO A 67 7.85 -18.53 -13.70
CA PRO A 67 8.44 -19.85 -13.44
C PRO A 67 9.70 -20.21 -14.24
N ASP A 68 10.00 -19.47 -15.32
CA ASP A 68 11.21 -19.63 -16.14
C ASP A 68 12.37 -18.70 -15.72
N GLY A 69 12.23 -17.98 -14.61
CA GLY A 69 13.26 -17.10 -14.06
C GLY A 69 13.46 -15.81 -14.87
N THR A 70 12.53 -15.48 -15.77
CA THR A 70 12.54 -14.18 -16.44
C THR A 70 11.71 -13.17 -15.62
N GLU A 71 12.27 -12.00 -15.31
CA GLU A 71 11.47 -10.92 -14.72
C GLU A 71 10.54 -10.38 -15.82
N GLN A 72 9.24 -10.70 -15.75
CA GLN A 72 8.25 -10.24 -16.74
C GLN A 72 6.96 -9.65 -16.13
N GLY A 73 6.81 -9.62 -14.81
CA GLY A 73 5.62 -9.03 -14.20
C GLY A 73 5.80 -7.61 -13.66
N TYR A 74 4.67 -7.01 -13.29
CA TYR A 74 4.62 -5.75 -12.57
C TYR A 74 5.10 -6.01 -11.13
N GLY A 75 6.18 -5.36 -10.72
CA GLY A 75 6.65 -5.43 -9.34
C GLY A 75 6.18 -4.22 -8.53
N TYR A 76 6.41 -4.30 -7.23
CA TYR A 76 6.05 -3.24 -6.29
C TYR A 76 7.31 -2.73 -5.59
N ARG A 77 7.41 -1.41 -5.38
CA ARG A 77 8.48 -0.83 -4.55
C ARG A 77 8.01 -0.69 -3.13
N LEU A 78 8.78 -1.28 -2.23
CA LEU A 78 8.64 -1.05 -0.80
C LEU A 78 9.81 -0.23 -0.29
N CYS A 79 9.55 0.48 0.79
CA CYS A 79 10.59 1.19 1.48
C CYS A 79 10.88 0.51 2.81
N GLY A 80 12.14 0.25 3.14
CA GLY A 80 12.49 -0.27 4.46
C GLY A 80 11.91 -1.64 4.79
N LEU A 81 11.88 -2.53 3.79
CA LEU A 81 11.55 -3.93 4.01
C LEU A 81 12.46 -4.55 5.09
N GLU A 82 13.74 -4.19 5.14
CA GLU A 82 14.68 -4.61 6.19
C GLU A 82 14.14 -4.37 7.62
N ILE A 83 13.43 -3.26 7.85
CA ILE A 83 12.82 -3.00 9.15
C ILE A 83 11.71 -4.02 9.42
N LEU A 84 10.84 -4.27 8.46
CA LEU A 84 9.75 -5.24 8.58
C LEU A 84 10.28 -6.67 8.79
N GLN A 85 11.40 -7.04 8.16
CA GLN A 85 12.07 -8.33 8.38
C GLN A 85 12.52 -8.53 9.83
N ARG A 86 12.95 -7.45 10.50
CA ARG A 86 13.42 -7.48 11.89
C ARG A 86 12.29 -7.42 12.92
N ARG A 87 11.09 -6.97 12.53
CA ARG A 87 9.95 -6.86 13.45
C ARG A 87 9.43 -8.25 13.84
N PRO A 88 8.95 -8.41 15.08
CA PRO A 88 8.35 -9.68 15.52
C PRO A 88 7.02 -9.96 14.82
N SER A 89 6.29 -8.91 14.42
CA SER A 89 5.04 -8.97 13.67
C SER A 89 4.77 -7.66 12.93
N CYS A 90 3.94 -7.75 11.88
CA CYS A 90 3.41 -6.65 11.08
C CYS A 90 2.14 -7.11 10.37
N ILE A 91 1.33 -6.18 9.89
CA ILE A 91 0.07 -6.44 9.18
C ILE A 91 0.18 -5.90 7.75
N VAL A 92 -0.12 -6.76 6.77
CA VAL A 92 -0.20 -6.38 5.36
C VAL A 92 -1.60 -6.67 4.86
N TYR A 93 -2.24 -5.66 4.29
CA TYR A 93 -3.51 -5.83 3.58
C TYR A 93 -3.23 -5.74 2.09
N SER A 94 -3.59 -6.78 1.34
CA SER A 94 -3.46 -6.82 -0.11
C SER A 94 -4.83 -6.97 -0.74
N PHE A 95 -5.20 -6.01 -1.58
CA PHE A 95 -6.43 -6.05 -2.36
C PHE A 95 -6.13 -6.31 -3.83
N GLY A 96 -6.92 -7.22 -4.41
CA GLY A 96 -6.87 -7.64 -5.82
C GLY A 96 -5.55 -8.30 -6.17
N SER A 97 -5.38 -9.55 -5.75
CA SER A 97 -4.26 -10.37 -6.19
C SER A 97 -4.55 -11.05 -7.51
N ASN A 98 -5.83 -11.23 -7.88
CA ASN A 98 -6.26 -11.86 -9.13
C ASN A 98 -5.57 -13.22 -9.41
N ASP A 99 -5.38 -14.01 -8.34
CA ASP A 99 -4.61 -15.26 -8.32
C ASP A 99 -3.11 -15.17 -8.67
N GLU A 100 -2.56 -13.95 -8.75
CA GLU A 100 -1.16 -13.58 -8.89
C GLU A 100 -0.63 -13.10 -7.53
N PHE A 101 0.06 -13.99 -6.81
CA PHE A 101 0.42 -13.77 -5.39
C PHE A 101 1.88 -13.39 -5.16
N ASP A 102 2.60 -12.96 -6.20
CA ASP A 102 4.05 -12.73 -6.14
C ASP A 102 4.43 -11.68 -5.08
N PHE A 103 3.62 -10.64 -4.92
CA PHE A 103 3.81 -9.62 -3.88
C PHE A 103 3.65 -10.22 -2.48
N GLU A 104 2.56 -10.95 -2.26
CA GLU A 104 2.23 -11.58 -0.98
C GLU A 104 3.28 -12.62 -0.61
N ASP A 105 3.74 -13.41 -1.58
CA ASP A 105 4.81 -14.40 -1.43
C ASP A 105 6.14 -13.76 -1.08
N ALA A 106 6.50 -12.68 -1.75
CA ALA A 106 7.72 -11.95 -1.44
C ALA A 106 7.71 -11.40 0.01
N ILE A 107 6.57 -10.91 0.49
CA ILE A 107 6.41 -10.47 1.88
C ILE A 107 6.49 -11.64 2.86
N LEU A 108 5.76 -12.73 2.60
CA LEU A 108 5.71 -13.90 3.48
C LEU A 108 7.06 -14.61 3.57
N ALA A 109 7.83 -14.64 2.48
CA ALA A 109 9.15 -15.25 2.43
C ALA A 109 10.22 -14.46 3.20
N ARG A 110 10.06 -13.13 3.28
CA ARG A 110 11.09 -12.24 3.84
C ARG A 110 10.77 -11.77 5.25
N THR A 111 9.50 -11.73 5.64
CA THR A 111 9.05 -11.09 6.88
C THR A 111 8.27 -12.03 7.79
N LYS A 112 7.95 -11.55 9.00
CA LYS A 112 7.01 -12.21 9.93
C LYS A 112 5.62 -11.56 9.87
N CYS A 113 5.30 -10.85 8.78
CA CYS A 113 4.02 -10.17 8.66
C CYS A 113 2.88 -11.17 8.51
N THR A 114 1.74 -10.82 9.06
CA THR A 114 0.47 -11.43 8.71
C THR A 114 -0.06 -10.75 7.46
N VAL A 115 -0.16 -11.50 6.36
CA VAL A 115 -0.71 -11.01 5.10
C VAL A 115 -2.18 -11.40 5.00
N ARG A 116 -3.06 -10.41 4.82
CA ARG A 116 -4.50 -10.58 4.58
C ARG A 116 -4.78 -10.27 3.13
N ILE A 117 -5.27 -11.28 2.42
CA ILE A 117 -5.51 -11.20 0.99
C ILE A 117 -7.02 -11.06 0.76
N PHE A 118 -7.41 -9.99 0.11
CA PHE A 118 -8.79 -9.66 -0.22
C PHE A 118 -8.93 -9.65 -1.74
N ASP A 119 -9.60 -10.66 -2.25
CA ASP A 119 -9.92 -10.72 -3.66
C ASP A 119 -11.40 -11.05 -3.80
N PRO A 120 -12.21 -10.20 -4.44
CA PRO A 120 -13.64 -10.42 -4.60
C PRO A 120 -14.04 -11.56 -5.54
N ALA A 121 -13.14 -12.04 -6.39
CA ALA A 121 -13.42 -13.10 -7.36
C ALA A 121 -12.25 -14.06 -7.56
N PRO A 122 -11.73 -14.65 -6.47
CA PRO A 122 -10.56 -15.49 -6.57
C PRO A 122 -10.93 -16.81 -7.25
N SER A 123 -10.14 -17.26 -8.22
CA SER A 123 -10.27 -18.63 -8.73
C SER A 123 -9.74 -19.66 -7.73
N LYS A 124 -8.86 -19.25 -6.81
CA LYS A 124 -8.33 -20.06 -5.71
C LYS A 124 -8.76 -19.52 -4.35
N SER A 125 -9.51 -20.31 -3.59
CA SER A 125 -9.97 -19.92 -2.24
C SER A 125 -8.87 -19.99 -1.16
N SER A 126 -7.69 -20.52 -1.49
CA SER A 126 -6.55 -20.61 -0.59
C SER A 126 -5.25 -20.34 -1.32
N HIS A 127 -4.30 -19.79 -0.56
CA HIS A 127 -2.94 -19.56 -0.98
C HIS A 127 -2.02 -20.52 -0.19
N PRO A 128 -0.98 -21.14 -0.79
CA PRO A 128 -0.12 -22.10 -0.08
C PRO A 128 0.52 -21.56 1.21
N LEU A 129 0.80 -20.25 1.25
CA LEU A 129 1.48 -19.58 2.36
C LEU A 129 0.58 -18.63 3.17
N ALA A 130 -0.65 -18.36 2.71
CA ALA A 130 -1.61 -17.52 3.42
C ALA A 130 -2.93 -18.28 3.64
N PRO A 131 -3.45 -18.35 4.87
CA PRO A 131 -4.48 -19.32 5.26
C PRO A 131 -5.82 -19.15 4.53
N ALA A 132 -6.10 -17.99 3.92
CA ALA A 132 -7.30 -17.75 3.12
C ALA A 132 -7.11 -16.56 2.17
N VAL A 133 -7.73 -16.65 0.99
CA VAL A 133 -8.03 -15.49 0.14
C VAL A 133 -9.50 -15.14 0.37
N LEU A 134 -9.77 -13.93 0.86
CA LEU A 134 -11.08 -13.53 1.34
C LEU A 134 -11.92 -12.95 0.19
N PRO A 135 -13.12 -13.51 -0.10
CA PRO A 135 -14.00 -13.08 -1.20
C PRO A 135 -14.72 -11.77 -0.90
N VAL A 136 -13.95 -10.70 -0.69
CA VAL A 136 -14.42 -9.38 -0.25
C VAL A 136 -13.72 -8.30 -1.07
N ALA A 137 -14.50 -7.33 -1.55
CA ALA A 137 -13.98 -6.14 -2.21
C ALA A 137 -13.77 -4.99 -1.22
N LEU A 138 -12.79 -4.14 -1.52
CA LEU A 138 -12.67 -2.83 -0.90
C LEU A 138 -13.81 -1.92 -1.35
N GLY A 139 -14.55 -1.36 -0.40
CA GLY A 139 -15.69 -0.50 -0.67
C GLY A 139 -15.69 0.78 0.17
N ARG A 140 -16.53 1.74 -0.25
CA ARG A 140 -16.75 2.99 0.50
C ARG A 140 -17.65 2.80 1.72
N THR A 141 -18.43 1.74 1.71
CA THR A 141 -19.37 1.32 2.74
C THR A 141 -19.37 -0.19 2.82
N ASP A 142 -19.73 -0.73 3.98
CA ASP A 142 -19.96 -2.16 4.11
C ASP A 142 -21.30 -2.53 3.47
N GLY A 143 -21.34 -3.59 2.67
CA GLY A 143 -22.58 -4.02 2.06
C GLY A 143 -22.42 -5.12 1.03
N LEU A 144 -23.36 -5.14 0.10
CA LEU A 144 -23.31 -5.95 -1.12
C LEU A 144 -23.38 -4.98 -2.30
N GLU A 145 -22.39 -5.02 -3.17
CA GLU A 145 -22.34 -4.17 -4.35
C GLU A 145 -22.24 -4.98 -5.63
N MET A 146 -22.89 -4.51 -6.68
CA MET A 146 -22.69 -5.04 -8.03
C MET A 146 -21.39 -4.44 -8.57
N LEU A 147 -20.30 -5.19 -8.43
CA LEU A 147 -18.99 -4.77 -8.88
C LEU A 147 -18.93 -4.86 -10.41
N ARG A 148 -18.94 -3.69 -11.04
CA ARG A 148 -18.84 -3.50 -12.48
C ARG A 148 -17.48 -2.91 -12.81
N TRP A 149 -16.45 -3.75 -12.81
CA TRP A 149 -15.15 -3.34 -13.32
C TRP A 149 -15.10 -3.55 -14.82
N TRP A 150 -14.17 -2.84 -15.45
CA TRP A 150 -13.98 -2.94 -16.89
C TRP A 150 -13.49 -4.33 -17.32
N ALA A 151 -12.64 -4.97 -16.49
CA ALA A 151 -12.06 -6.28 -16.76
C ALA A 151 -13.03 -7.40 -16.42
N GLN A 152 -13.82 -7.21 -15.35
CA GLN A 152 -14.75 -8.21 -14.85
C GLN A 152 -15.97 -7.52 -14.25
N SER A 153 -17.14 -7.85 -14.78
CA SER A 153 -18.40 -7.63 -14.07
C SER A 153 -18.75 -8.90 -13.34
N LEU A 154 -18.83 -8.85 -12.02
CA LEU A 154 -19.22 -10.03 -11.25
C LEU A 154 -20.70 -10.31 -11.43
N PRO A 155 -21.09 -11.58 -11.65
CA PRO A 155 -22.46 -11.94 -11.99
C PRO A 155 -23.43 -11.77 -10.80
N THR A 156 -22.88 -11.67 -9.58
CA THR A 156 -23.63 -11.58 -8.33
C THR A 156 -23.14 -10.40 -7.49
N PRO A 157 -23.98 -9.85 -6.61
CA PRO A 157 -23.53 -8.87 -5.63
C PRO A 157 -22.41 -9.44 -4.77
N THR A 158 -21.34 -8.68 -4.61
CA THR A 158 -20.15 -9.08 -3.88
C THR A 158 -20.10 -8.33 -2.54
N PRO A 159 -19.70 -8.99 -1.44
CA PRO A 159 -19.44 -8.32 -0.18
C PRO A 159 -18.39 -7.21 -0.35
N THR A 160 -18.76 -6.00 0.04
CA THR A 160 -17.83 -4.88 0.17
C THR A 160 -17.58 -4.57 1.63
N ARG A 161 -16.34 -4.16 1.94
CA ARG A 161 -15.95 -3.68 3.27
C ARG A 161 -15.08 -2.43 3.16
N THR A 162 -15.27 -1.52 4.10
CA THR A 162 -14.33 -0.42 4.33
C THR A 162 -13.04 -0.93 5.00
N LEU A 163 -11.93 -0.20 4.84
CA LEU A 163 -10.69 -0.51 5.57
C LEU A 163 -10.91 -0.56 7.08
N GLN A 164 -11.65 0.41 7.64
CA GLN A 164 -11.93 0.44 9.08
C GLN A 164 -12.73 -0.76 9.56
N SER A 165 -13.66 -1.27 8.75
CA SER A 165 -14.42 -2.47 9.12
C SER A 165 -13.56 -3.72 9.10
N LEU A 166 -12.70 -3.88 8.10
CA LEU A 166 -11.75 -5.00 8.05
C LEU A 166 -10.77 -4.95 9.24
N MET A 167 -10.20 -3.78 9.53
CA MET A 167 -9.33 -3.60 10.70
C MET A 167 -10.03 -3.98 12.00
N ARG A 168 -11.29 -3.58 12.20
CA ARG A 168 -12.08 -3.96 13.37
C ARG A 168 -12.38 -5.46 13.42
N GLU A 169 -12.70 -6.07 12.27
CA GLU A 169 -13.01 -7.49 12.15
C GLU A 169 -11.81 -8.37 12.52
N PHE A 170 -10.61 -8.00 12.08
CA PHE A 170 -9.38 -8.72 12.37
C PHE A 170 -8.68 -8.29 13.66
N GLY A 171 -9.13 -7.20 14.29
CA GLY A 171 -8.50 -6.62 15.48
C GLY A 171 -7.15 -5.96 15.19
N ASP A 172 -6.92 -5.51 13.96
CA ASP A 172 -5.68 -4.85 13.56
C ASP A 172 -5.77 -3.35 13.86
N GLU A 173 -4.88 -2.83 14.71
CA GLU A 173 -4.84 -1.40 15.06
C GLU A 173 -4.08 -0.54 14.03
N GLN A 174 -3.25 -1.18 13.21
CA GLN A 174 -2.41 -0.58 12.21
C GLN A 174 -2.26 -1.53 11.01
N ILE A 175 -2.16 -0.95 9.82
CA ILE A 175 -1.72 -1.64 8.60
C ILE A 175 -0.29 -1.16 8.31
N ASP A 176 0.70 -2.05 8.31
CA ASP A 176 2.08 -1.69 8.00
C ASP A 176 2.25 -1.45 6.49
N ILE A 177 1.68 -2.33 5.65
CA ILE A 177 1.62 -2.17 4.19
C ILE A 177 0.19 -2.37 3.70
N LEU A 178 -0.32 -1.40 2.95
CA LEU A 178 -1.58 -1.48 2.22
C LEU A 178 -1.27 -1.54 0.72
N LYS A 179 -1.41 -2.72 0.10
CA LYS A 179 -1.42 -2.90 -1.36
C LYS A 179 -2.85 -2.76 -1.89
N VAL A 180 -3.04 -1.96 -2.94
CA VAL A 180 -4.32 -1.80 -3.63
C VAL A 180 -4.13 -1.87 -5.14
N ASP A 181 -4.52 -2.97 -5.74
CA ASP A 181 -4.55 -3.14 -7.19
C ASP A 181 -5.88 -3.80 -7.53
N ILE A 182 -6.89 -3.01 -7.86
CA ILE A 182 -8.29 -3.49 -7.93
C ILE A 182 -8.99 -3.01 -9.19
N GLU A 183 -8.22 -2.85 -10.27
CA GLU A 183 -8.73 -2.71 -11.63
C GLU A 183 -9.85 -1.65 -11.77
N GLY A 184 -9.61 -0.46 -11.21
CA GLY A 184 -10.55 0.67 -11.23
C GLY A 184 -11.37 0.86 -9.96
N GLY A 185 -11.28 -0.08 -9.02
CA GLY A 185 -11.90 0.02 -7.71
C GLY A 185 -11.24 1.03 -6.77
N GLU A 186 -10.10 1.63 -7.14
CA GLU A 186 -9.25 2.45 -6.23
C GLU A 186 -10.01 3.68 -5.70
N HIS A 187 -11.03 4.12 -6.43
CA HIS A 187 -11.97 5.16 -6.00
C HIS A 187 -12.64 4.87 -4.65
N ALA A 188 -12.68 3.60 -4.21
CA ALA A 188 -13.20 3.21 -2.91
C ALA A 188 -12.48 3.89 -1.73
N LEU A 189 -11.22 4.28 -1.91
CA LEU A 189 -10.44 5.01 -0.91
C LEU A 189 -10.68 6.52 -0.90
N VAL A 190 -11.26 7.07 -1.97
CA VAL A 190 -11.50 8.52 -2.07
C VAL A 190 -12.58 8.94 -1.08
N GLY A 191 -12.23 9.89 -0.21
CA GLY A 191 -13.13 10.42 0.81
C GLY A 191 -13.37 9.50 2.00
N GLN A 192 -12.60 8.40 2.13
CA GLN A 192 -12.58 7.60 3.34
C GLN A 192 -11.74 8.26 4.42
N ALA A 193 -12.05 7.96 5.68
CA ALA A 193 -11.12 8.24 6.76
C ALA A 193 -9.88 7.36 6.56
N TRP A 194 -8.68 7.94 6.62
CA TRP A 194 -7.45 7.16 6.51
C TRP A 194 -7.15 6.50 7.85
N PRO A 195 -7.02 5.16 7.91
CA PRO A 195 -6.55 4.50 9.12
C PRO A 195 -5.05 4.73 9.29
N ARG A 196 -4.48 4.20 10.39
CA ARG A 196 -3.02 4.16 10.54
C ARG A 196 -2.43 3.19 9.53
N VAL A 197 -1.87 3.74 8.45
CA VAL A 197 -1.19 3.01 7.38
C VAL A 197 0.28 3.43 7.37
N GLY A 198 1.19 2.47 7.40
CA GLY A 198 2.64 2.74 7.36
C GLY A 198 3.15 3.03 5.95
N GLN A 199 2.71 2.24 4.97
CA GLN A 199 2.99 2.43 3.56
C GLN A 199 1.78 2.08 2.70
N LEU A 200 1.49 2.93 1.72
CA LEU A 200 0.52 2.66 0.67
C LEU A 200 1.28 2.32 -0.61
N VAL A 201 0.86 1.22 -1.23
CA VAL A 201 1.32 0.73 -2.54
C VAL A 201 0.05 0.52 -3.36
N MET A 202 -0.04 1.05 -4.56
CA MET A 202 -1.29 1.09 -5.30
C MET A 202 -1.11 1.08 -6.81
N GLU A 203 -1.63 0.10 -7.56
CA GLU A 203 -1.78 0.34 -9.00
C GLU A 203 -2.95 1.27 -9.29
N VAL A 204 -2.73 2.29 -10.13
CA VAL A 204 -3.78 3.25 -10.49
C VAL A 204 -4.22 3.07 -11.94
N HIS A 205 -5.53 2.91 -12.07
CA HIS A 205 -6.22 2.71 -13.34
C HIS A 205 -6.91 3.99 -13.84
N LEU A 206 -6.21 4.84 -14.61
CA LEU A 206 -6.72 6.16 -15.10
C LEU A 206 -7.29 6.18 -16.54
N GLN A 207 -7.52 5.04 -17.17
CA GLN A 207 -7.95 5.02 -18.57
C GLN A 207 -9.43 5.48 -18.68
N PRO A 208 -9.89 6.05 -19.82
CA PRO A 208 -11.26 6.59 -19.95
C PRO A 208 -12.41 5.61 -19.71
N ARG A 209 -12.12 4.31 -19.74
CA ARG A 209 -13.08 3.23 -19.44
C ARG A 209 -13.33 3.01 -17.95
N PHE A 210 -12.51 3.61 -17.09
CA PHE A 210 -12.64 3.55 -15.65
C PHE A 210 -13.40 4.75 -15.10
N THR A 211 -14.02 4.57 -13.93
CA THR A 211 -14.67 5.66 -13.19
C THR A 211 -13.69 6.52 -12.42
N PHE A 212 -12.45 6.06 -12.23
CA PHE A 212 -11.40 6.77 -11.49
C PHE A 212 -10.62 7.72 -12.40
N ASP A 213 -10.63 9.01 -12.06
CA ASP A 213 -9.99 10.06 -12.86
C ASP A 213 -8.81 10.77 -12.14
N ILE A 214 -8.15 11.69 -12.84
CA ILE A 214 -7.04 12.49 -12.30
C ILE A 214 -7.48 13.33 -11.08
N GLY A 215 -8.73 13.79 -11.06
CA GLY A 215 -9.29 14.54 -9.94
C GLY A 215 -9.48 13.68 -8.70
N ASP A 216 -9.97 12.46 -8.87
CA ASP A 216 -10.06 11.44 -7.80
C ASP A 216 -8.68 11.09 -7.25
N LEU A 217 -7.71 10.83 -8.14
CA LEU A 217 -6.33 10.57 -7.73
C LEU A 217 -5.73 11.74 -6.93
N ARG A 218 -5.94 12.99 -7.36
CA ARG A 218 -5.49 14.16 -6.59
C ARG A 218 -6.13 14.21 -5.20
N ARG A 219 -7.43 13.93 -5.10
CA ARG A 219 -8.13 13.86 -3.79
C ARG A 219 -7.56 12.76 -2.92
N LEU A 220 -7.29 11.59 -3.49
CA LEU A 220 -6.69 10.45 -2.80
C LEU A 220 -5.30 10.81 -2.25
N VAL A 221 -4.44 11.37 -3.10
CA VAL A 221 -3.09 11.78 -2.70
C VAL A 221 -3.13 12.84 -1.60
N HIS A 222 -4.00 13.85 -1.71
CA HIS A 222 -4.16 14.84 -0.64
C HIS A 222 -4.65 14.24 0.67
N ALA A 223 -5.54 13.25 0.61
CA ALA A 223 -6.03 12.59 1.80
C ALA A 223 -4.95 11.70 2.44
N ALA A 224 -4.12 11.02 1.64
CA ALA A 224 -2.94 10.30 2.12
C ALA A 224 -1.90 11.26 2.74
N GLU A 225 -1.64 12.41 2.11
CA GLU A 225 -0.74 13.45 2.63
C GLU A 225 -1.20 14.00 3.99
N ALA A 226 -2.52 14.19 4.14
CA ALA A 226 -3.15 14.60 5.38
C ALA A 226 -3.12 13.51 6.47
N ALA A 227 -2.88 12.26 6.08
CA ALA A 227 -2.65 11.11 6.96
C ALA A 227 -1.15 10.83 7.16
N ASP A 228 -0.30 11.84 6.96
CA ASP A 228 1.16 11.77 7.12
C ASP A 228 1.90 10.81 6.18
N LEU A 229 1.25 10.34 5.12
CA LEU A 229 1.93 9.62 4.04
C LEU A 229 2.65 10.60 3.11
N ARG A 230 3.77 10.17 2.55
CA ARG A 230 4.52 10.93 1.54
C ARG A 230 4.86 10.02 0.38
N LEU A 231 4.69 10.55 -0.82
CA LEU A 231 5.08 9.88 -2.05
C LEU A 231 6.62 9.75 -2.06
N PHE A 232 7.11 8.52 -2.18
CA PHE A 232 8.54 8.23 -2.27
C PHE A 232 8.93 7.67 -3.64
N HIS A 233 8.01 7.03 -4.37
CA HIS A 233 8.26 6.44 -5.67
C HIS A 233 7.05 6.58 -6.61
N ILE A 234 7.33 6.61 -7.93
CA ILE A 234 6.35 6.50 -9.02
C ILE A 234 7.03 5.72 -10.16
N ASP A 235 6.42 4.63 -10.65
CA ASP A 235 6.92 3.94 -11.83
C ASP A 235 6.62 4.70 -13.13
N ARG A 236 7.58 4.66 -14.07
CA ARG A 236 7.46 5.34 -15.37
C ARG A 236 6.45 4.60 -16.26
N PRO A 237 5.59 5.34 -17.01
CA PRO A 237 5.83 6.69 -17.51
C PRO A 237 4.95 7.77 -16.87
N TRP A 238 4.67 7.70 -15.56
CA TRP A 238 3.87 8.75 -14.93
C TRP A 238 4.63 10.08 -14.75
N LYS A 239 4.10 11.15 -15.35
CA LYS A 239 4.41 12.55 -14.98
C LYS A 239 3.15 13.15 -14.39
N TYR A 240 3.21 13.58 -13.13
CA TYR A 240 2.15 14.24 -12.34
C TYR A 240 1.52 15.49 -13.03
N CYS A 241 2.02 15.89 -14.21
CA CYS A 241 1.63 17.12 -14.93
C CYS A 241 1.15 16.92 -16.39
N GLY A 242 0.64 15.74 -16.75
CA GLY A 242 -0.29 15.60 -17.88
C GLY A 242 0.31 15.24 -19.25
N CYS A 243 0.82 14.01 -19.38
CA CYS A 243 1.01 13.38 -20.69
C CYS A 243 0.35 12.01 -20.75
N ARG A 244 -0.15 11.68 -21.94
CA ARG A 244 -1.18 10.69 -22.29
C ARG A 244 -0.78 9.25 -21.97
N THR A 245 -1.81 8.48 -21.57
CA THR A 245 -1.95 7.01 -21.58
C THR A 245 -0.87 6.22 -20.85
N ALA A 246 -1.17 5.72 -19.65
CA ALA A 246 -0.49 4.56 -19.05
C ALA A 246 -1.30 3.97 -17.88
N SER A 247 -1.47 2.64 -17.87
CA SER A 247 -1.58 1.82 -16.65
C SER A 247 -0.20 1.76 -16.00
N GLY A 248 -0.14 1.67 -14.67
CA GLY A 248 1.12 1.65 -13.94
C GLY A 248 0.95 1.63 -12.43
N VAL A 249 1.77 0.79 -11.80
CA VAL A 249 1.88 0.53 -10.36
C VAL A 249 2.42 1.75 -9.59
N TRP A 250 1.86 2.03 -8.41
CA TRP A 250 2.31 3.02 -7.41
C TRP A 250 2.78 2.32 -6.13
#